data_AF-A0A956RJR7-F1
#
_entry.id   AF-A0A956RJR7-F1
#
_cell.length_a   1.000
_cell.length_b   1.000
_cell.length_c   1.000
_cell.angle_alpha   90.00
_cell.angle_beta   90.00
_cell.angle_gamma   90.00
#
_symmetry.space_group_name_H-M   'P 1'
#
loop_
_entity.id
_entity.type
_entity.pdbx_description
1 polymer ?
#
loop_
_entity_poly.entity_id
_entity_poly.type
_entity_poly.pdbx_seq_one_letter_code
_entity_poly.pdbx_strand_id
1 'polypeptide(L)'
;MKTIGIYNNKGGVGKTTLAVHLAFYASDQGISTTAVGLDSQGDMFRWLADPDAPEDGDGMYKRGEKLTVLYSPKEQPAIKDELVIIDCPPAVETVLDVSVSIWVVPLLDRMSFENMHTVLRDLHESSDQIWLVINRAGQAGDAAARELAKAVKLVRNAYCYPNPIPNSKTIARAIEHRVPAWDVPWGGKARGTQVLRGFCKDVLVRCGFSPDLKGTGTDD
;
A
#
# COMPACT_ATOMS: atom_id res chain seq x y z
N MET A 1 1.84 -15.12 -10.60
CA MET A 1 1.30 -13.77 -10.37
C MET A 1 0.60 -13.72 -9.03
N LYS A 2 0.85 -12.68 -8.24
CA LYS A 2 0.12 -12.31 -7.02
C LYS A 2 -0.37 -10.88 -7.18
N THR A 3 -1.61 -10.63 -6.79
CA THR A 3 -2.20 -9.28 -6.87
C THR A 3 -2.56 -8.80 -5.47
N ILE A 4 -2.09 -7.62 -5.10
CA ILE A 4 -2.35 -6.98 -3.81
C ILE A 4 -3.19 -5.75 -4.07
N GLY A 5 -4.42 -5.74 -3.60
CA GLY A 5 -5.27 -4.56 -3.62
C GLY A 5 -5.12 -3.74 -2.34
N ILE A 6 -5.00 -2.42 -2.46
CA ILE A 6 -5.01 -1.51 -1.32
C ILE A 6 -6.28 -0.69 -1.37
N TYR A 7 -7.18 -0.91 -0.41
CA TYR A 7 -8.51 -0.32 -0.45
C TYR A 7 -9.03 0.14 0.91
N ASN A 8 -9.78 1.24 0.88
CA ASN A 8 -10.67 1.73 1.93
C ASN A 8 -11.53 2.83 1.30
N ASN A 9 -12.84 2.78 1.53
CA ASN A 9 -13.79 3.78 1.04
C ASN A 9 -13.51 5.20 1.58
N LYS A 10 -12.74 5.33 2.67
CA LYS A 10 -12.30 6.63 3.18
C LYS A 10 -11.04 7.13 2.44
N GLY A 11 -11.10 8.37 1.94
CA GLY A 11 -9.92 9.10 1.46
C GLY A 11 -8.93 9.44 2.59
N GLY A 12 -7.65 9.62 2.26
CA GLY A 12 -6.63 10.12 3.21
C GLY A 12 -6.15 9.13 4.28
N VAL A 13 -6.58 7.86 4.23
CA VAL A 13 -6.10 6.80 5.16
C VAL A 13 -4.72 6.24 4.80
N GLY A 14 -4.15 6.64 3.66
CA GLY A 14 -2.82 6.25 3.20
C GLY A 14 -2.77 5.04 2.26
N LYS A 15 -3.81 4.81 1.43
CA LYS A 15 -3.84 3.75 0.41
C LYS A 15 -2.64 3.83 -0.54
N THR A 16 -2.54 4.94 -1.26
CA THR A 16 -1.43 5.25 -2.18
C THR A 16 -0.08 5.17 -1.47
N THR A 17 0.03 5.69 -0.25
CA THR A 17 1.28 5.63 0.52
C THR A 17 1.72 4.19 0.74
N LEU A 18 0.84 3.30 1.22
CA LEU A 18 1.20 1.90 1.43
C LEU A 18 1.48 1.18 0.11
N ALA A 19 0.70 1.44 -0.93
CA ALA A 19 0.86 0.85 -2.26
C ALA A 19 2.23 1.20 -2.88
N VAL A 20 2.59 2.49 -2.86
CA VAL A 20 3.88 3.00 -3.38
C VAL A 20 5.06 2.40 -2.63
N HIS A 21 5.00 2.36 -1.30
CA HIS A 21 6.11 1.78 -0.51
C HIS A 21 6.23 0.28 -0.72
N LEU A 22 5.11 -0.44 -0.85
CA LEU A 22 5.15 -1.86 -1.16
C LEU A 22 5.75 -2.13 -2.54
N ALA A 23 5.47 -1.28 -3.53
CA ALA A 23 6.03 -1.37 -4.87
C ALA A 23 7.54 -1.12 -4.90
N PHE A 24 8.02 -0.06 -4.23
CA PHE A 24 9.45 0.17 -4.05
C PHE A 24 10.11 -1.00 -3.33
N TYR A 25 9.53 -1.46 -2.20
CA TYR A 25 10.10 -2.56 -1.44
C TYR A 25 10.20 -3.83 -2.28
N ALA A 26 9.15 -4.21 -3.02
CA ALA A 26 9.19 -5.41 -3.86
C ALA A 26 10.26 -5.30 -4.96
N SER A 27 10.37 -4.15 -5.61
CA SER A 27 11.40 -3.87 -6.61
C SER A 27 12.82 -3.96 -6.02
N ASP A 28 13.05 -3.39 -4.83
CA ASP A 28 14.33 -3.47 -4.10
C ASP A 28 14.69 -4.93 -3.74
N GLN A 29 13.71 -5.83 -3.70
CA GLN A 29 13.89 -7.26 -3.47
C GLN A 29 14.00 -8.06 -4.79
N GLY A 30 14.10 -7.39 -5.94
CA GLY A 30 14.28 -8.01 -7.25
C GLY A 30 13.00 -8.61 -7.87
N ILE A 31 11.84 -8.41 -7.24
CA ILE A 31 10.55 -8.98 -7.67
C ILE A 31 9.99 -8.13 -8.82
N SER A 32 9.66 -8.78 -9.95
CA SER A 32 9.03 -8.07 -11.08
C SER A 32 7.66 -7.56 -10.69
N THR A 33 7.51 -6.25 -10.58
CA THR A 33 6.35 -5.59 -9.96
C THR A 33 5.72 -4.59 -10.92
N THR A 34 4.41 -4.68 -11.11
CA THR A 34 3.61 -3.61 -11.70
C THR A 34 2.74 -2.94 -10.63
N ALA A 35 2.94 -1.64 -10.45
CA ALA A 35 2.08 -0.75 -9.68
C ALA A 35 0.98 -0.19 -10.58
N VAL A 36 -0.30 -0.41 -10.24
CA VAL A 36 -1.46 0.07 -10.99
C VAL A 36 -2.24 1.07 -10.16
N GLY A 37 -2.32 2.31 -10.61
CA GLY A 37 -3.19 3.33 -10.06
C GLY A 37 -4.56 3.30 -10.74
N LEU A 38 -5.60 2.88 -10.03
CA LEU A 38 -6.98 2.92 -10.52
C LEU A 38 -7.70 4.21 -10.16
N ASP A 39 -7.18 4.96 -9.18
CA ASP A 39 -7.74 6.24 -8.79
C ASP A 39 -7.51 7.27 -9.91
N SER A 40 -8.59 7.90 -10.39
CA SER A 40 -8.54 8.93 -11.42
C SER A 40 -7.75 10.16 -11.01
N GLN A 41 -7.48 10.34 -9.72
CA GLN A 41 -6.55 11.36 -9.27
C GLN A 41 -5.13 11.05 -9.74
N GLY A 42 -4.72 9.80 -9.94
CA GLY A 42 -3.41 9.45 -10.49
C GLY A 42 -2.22 9.63 -9.54
N ASP A 43 -2.47 9.70 -8.22
CA ASP A 43 -1.44 9.99 -7.22
C ASP A 43 -0.31 8.95 -7.20
N MET A 44 -0.63 7.66 -7.36
CA MET A 44 0.38 6.59 -7.46
C MET A 44 1.31 6.82 -8.64
N PHE A 45 0.76 7.17 -9.81
CA PHE A 45 1.54 7.42 -11.01
C PHE A 45 2.45 8.64 -10.83
N ARG A 46 1.92 9.77 -10.33
CA ARG A 46 2.72 10.98 -10.09
C ARG A 46 3.84 10.78 -9.06
N TRP A 47 3.66 9.87 -8.11
CA TRP A 47 4.70 9.54 -7.14
C TRP A 47 5.82 8.70 -7.77
N LEU A 48 5.46 7.63 -8.49
CA LEU A 48 6.44 6.66 -8.99
C LEU A 48 7.07 7.07 -10.33
N ALA A 49 6.38 7.86 -11.15
CA ALA A 49 6.91 8.37 -12.41
C ALA A 49 7.82 9.58 -12.19
N ASP A 50 8.83 9.72 -13.05
CA ASP A 50 9.66 10.92 -13.06
C ASP A 50 8.84 12.16 -13.42
N PRO A 51 9.21 13.36 -12.91
CA PRO A 51 8.53 14.60 -13.26
C PRO A 51 8.50 14.89 -14.76
N ASP A 52 9.52 14.44 -15.47
CA ASP A 52 9.67 14.63 -16.91
C ASP A 52 9.14 13.43 -17.73
N ALA A 53 8.49 12.46 -17.06
CA ALA A 53 7.83 11.37 -17.76
C ALA A 53 6.73 11.96 -18.67
N PRO A 54 6.69 11.57 -19.97
CA PRO A 54 5.69 12.10 -20.88
C PRO A 54 4.28 11.82 -20.34
N GLU A 55 3.48 12.87 -20.11
CA GLU A 55 2.06 12.73 -19.76
C GLU A 55 1.26 12.07 -20.90
N ASP A 56 1.78 12.14 -22.13
CA ASP A 56 1.15 11.69 -23.37
C ASP A 56 1.39 10.21 -23.70
N GLY A 57 2.01 9.45 -22.78
CA GLY A 57 2.20 8.00 -22.92
C GLY A 57 0.90 7.22 -22.72
N ASP A 58 0.94 5.92 -22.99
CA ASP A 58 -0.11 4.91 -22.71
C ASP A 58 -0.45 4.74 -21.20
N GLY A 59 -0.11 5.72 -20.37
CA GLY A 59 -0.20 5.65 -18.92
C GLY A 59 0.87 4.75 -18.29
N MET A 60 1.90 4.32 -19.03
CA MET A 60 2.97 3.47 -18.52
C MET A 60 4.28 4.22 -18.30
N TYR A 61 4.94 3.92 -17.18
CA TYR A 61 6.30 4.38 -16.89
C TYR A 61 7.12 3.25 -16.25
N LYS A 62 8.37 3.08 -16.69
CA LYS A 62 9.31 2.10 -16.11
C LYS A 62 10.24 2.79 -15.12
N ARG A 63 10.13 2.42 -13.84
CA ARG A 63 10.98 2.88 -12.75
C ARG A 63 12.07 1.83 -12.48
N GLY A 64 13.22 2.01 -13.12
CA GLY A 64 14.30 1.02 -13.05
C GLY A 64 13.93 -0.31 -13.73
N GLU A 65 14.60 -1.39 -13.36
CA GLU A 65 14.46 -2.68 -14.06
C GLU A 65 13.24 -3.51 -13.63
N LYS A 66 12.79 -3.35 -12.38
CA LYS A 66 11.84 -4.26 -11.72
C LYS A 66 10.50 -3.64 -11.38
N LEU A 67 10.32 -2.34 -11.59
CA LEU A 67 9.08 -1.64 -11.29
C LEU A 67 8.51 -0.97 -12.54
N THR A 68 7.32 -1.39 -12.94
CA THR A 68 6.50 -0.70 -13.92
C THR A 68 5.34 -0.02 -13.19
N VAL A 69 4.95 1.17 -13.64
CA VAL A 69 3.84 1.94 -13.10
C VAL A 69 2.84 2.16 -14.21
N LEU A 70 1.57 1.89 -13.94
CA LEU A 70 0.46 2.06 -14.86
C LEU A 70 -0.61 2.96 -14.24
N TYR A 71 -0.97 4.02 -14.95
CA TYR A 71 -2.18 4.78 -14.71
C TYR A 71 -3.31 4.15 -15.53
N SER A 72 -4.25 3.49 -14.86
CA SER A 72 -5.36 2.79 -15.51
C SER A 72 -6.66 3.11 -14.75
N PRO A 73 -7.19 4.33 -14.92
CA PRO A 73 -8.29 4.79 -14.09
C PRO A 73 -9.51 3.88 -14.26
N LYS A 74 -10.04 3.39 -13.12
CA LYS A 74 -11.23 2.53 -12.99
C LYS A 74 -11.16 1.13 -13.61
N GLU A 75 -10.10 0.77 -14.32
CA GLU A 75 -10.00 -0.51 -15.01
C GLU A 75 -8.72 -1.24 -14.58
N GLN A 76 -8.85 -2.49 -14.12
CA GLN A 76 -7.67 -3.32 -13.87
C GLN A 76 -7.14 -3.86 -15.21
N PRO A 77 -5.93 -3.47 -15.65
CA PRO A 77 -5.36 -3.99 -16.87
C PRO A 77 -4.93 -5.46 -16.71
N ALA A 78 -4.84 -6.18 -17.82
CA ALA A 78 -4.27 -7.52 -17.86
C ALA A 78 -2.74 -7.46 -17.77
N ILE A 79 -2.17 -7.90 -16.64
CA ILE A 79 -0.72 -7.81 -16.35
C ILE A 79 -0.11 -9.21 -16.25
N LYS A 80 1.16 -9.33 -16.68
CA LYS A 80 1.91 -10.61 -16.71
C LYS A 80 3.00 -10.73 -15.66
N ASP A 81 3.29 -9.65 -14.92
CA ASP A 81 4.33 -9.61 -13.90
C ASP A 81 4.08 -10.58 -12.74
N GLU A 82 5.15 -10.83 -11.97
CA GLU A 82 5.09 -11.70 -10.80
C GLU A 82 4.18 -11.12 -9.71
N LEU A 83 4.26 -9.81 -9.50
CA LEU A 83 3.50 -9.05 -8.51
C LEU A 83 2.78 -7.88 -9.15
N VAL A 84 1.49 -7.73 -8.83
CA VAL A 84 0.67 -6.57 -9.18
C VAL A 84 0.20 -5.90 -7.89
N ILE A 85 0.39 -4.59 -7.78
CA ILE A 85 -0.04 -3.79 -6.63
C ILE A 85 -1.04 -2.76 -7.14
N ILE A 86 -2.27 -2.80 -6.62
CA ILE A 86 -3.38 -1.98 -7.09
C ILE A 86 -3.72 -0.93 -6.02
N ASP A 87 -3.54 0.35 -6.34
CA ASP A 87 -4.05 1.47 -5.55
C ASP A 87 -5.49 1.79 -5.99
N CYS A 88 -6.45 1.39 -5.15
CA CYS A 88 -7.88 1.51 -5.48
C CYS A 88 -8.45 2.88 -5.06
N PRO A 89 -9.34 3.49 -5.86
CA PRO A 89 -10.09 4.68 -5.44
C PRO A 89 -10.97 4.41 -4.21
N PRO A 90 -11.41 5.46 -3.49
CA PRO A 90 -12.40 5.38 -2.43
C PRO A 90 -13.83 5.17 -3.00
N ALA A 91 -14.03 4.08 -3.74
CA ALA A 91 -15.30 3.72 -4.39
C ALA A 91 -15.64 2.26 -4.07
N VAL A 92 -16.87 1.97 -3.67
CA VAL A 92 -17.28 0.62 -3.23
C VAL A 92 -17.31 -0.35 -4.40
N GLU A 93 -17.74 0.14 -5.57
CA GLU A 93 -17.87 -0.63 -6.81
C GLU A 93 -16.54 -1.29 -7.21
N THR A 94 -15.42 -0.58 -6.98
CA THR A 94 -14.08 -1.07 -7.28
C THR A 94 -13.75 -2.39 -6.59
N VAL A 95 -14.30 -2.67 -5.41
CA VAL A 95 -13.97 -3.90 -4.67
C VAL A 95 -14.43 -5.15 -5.41
N LEU A 96 -15.53 -5.06 -6.15
CA LEU A 96 -16.09 -6.17 -6.91
C LEU A 96 -15.50 -6.27 -8.33
N ASP A 97 -15.01 -5.15 -8.86
CA ASP A 97 -14.48 -5.06 -10.23
C ASP A 97 -13.00 -5.46 -10.34
N VAL A 98 -12.31 -5.69 -9.21
CA VAL A 98 -10.89 -6.03 -9.20
C VAL A 98 -10.62 -7.43 -8.65
N SER A 99 -9.74 -8.16 -9.33
CA SER A 99 -9.29 -9.48 -8.91
C SER A 99 -7.98 -9.36 -8.14
N VAL A 100 -8.02 -9.70 -6.85
CA VAL A 100 -6.88 -9.63 -5.93
C VAL A 100 -6.64 -10.96 -5.24
N SER A 101 -5.38 -11.25 -4.91
CA SER A 101 -5.00 -12.37 -4.05
C SER A 101 -5.09 -12.04 -2.56
N ILE A 102 -5.01 -10.75 -2.22
CA ILE A 102 -5.09 -10.22 -0.87
C ILE A 102 -5.53 -8.76 -0.90
N TRP A 103 -6.38 -8.39 0.05
CA TRP A 103 -6.70 -7.02 0.38
C TRP A 103 -5.84 -6.52 1.53
N VAL A 104 -5.23 -5.35 1.34
CA VAL A 104 -4.64 -4.54 2.41
C VAL A 104 -5.56 -3.36 2.65
N VAL A 105 -6.13 -3.27 3.85
CA VAL A 105 -7.12 -2.26 4.22
C VAL A 105 -6.55 -1.34 5.30
N PRO A 106 -6.01 -0.16 4.93
CA PRO A 106 -5.53 0.81 5.90
C PRO A 106 -6.68 1.43 6.70
N LEU A 107 -6.48 1.55 8.02
CA LEU A 107 -7.41 2.08 9.00
C LEU A 107 -6.73 3.20 9.80
N LEU A 108 -7.24 4.42 9.71
CA LEU A 108 -6.70 5.59 10.40
C LEU A 108 -7.44 5.87 11.72
N ASP A 109 -8.77 5.81 11.66
CA ASP A 109 -9.68 6.23 12.71
C ASP A 109 -11.00 5.45 12.66
N ARG A 110 -11.91 5.79 13.58
CA ARG A 110 -13.22 5.16 13.68
C ARG A 110 -14.01 5.20 12.37
N MET A 111 -13.99 6.31 11.64
CA MET A 111 -14.74 6.43 10.37
C MET A 111 -14.16 5.49 9.31
N SER A 112 -12.83 5.36 9.23
CA SER A 112 -12.21 4.41 8.29
C SER A 112 -12.52 2.94 8.63
N PHE A 113 -12.73 2.64 9.91
CA PHE A 113 -13.13 1.33 10.39
C PHE A 113 -14.60 1.03 10.09
N GLU A 114 -15.51 1.96 10.39
CA GLU A 114 -16.93 1.83 10.09
C GLU A 114 -17.15 1.67 8.58
N ASN A 115 -16.49 2.49 7.76
CA ASN A 115 -16.54 2.38 6.29
C ASN A 115 -15.97 1.05 5.77
N MET A 116 -14.91 0.52 6.37
CA MET A 116 -14.40 -0.81 6.02
C MET A 116 -15.44 -1.88 6.36
N HIS A 117 -16.10 -1.75 7.52
CA HIS A 117 -17.07 -2.75 7.97
C HIS A 117 -18.31 -2.81 7.05
N THR A 118 -18.70 -1.71 6.40
CA THR A 118 -19.84 -1.74 5.46
C THR A 118 -19.55 -2.53 4.18
N VAL A 119 -18.28 -2.68 3.82
CA VAL A 119 -17.83 -3.33 2.56
C VAL A 119 -17.02 -4.61 2.83
N LEU A 120 -16.97 -5.08 4.08
CA LEU A 120 -16.21 -6.27 4.47
C LEU A 120 -16.70 -7.54 3.73
N ARG A 121 -18.00 -7.61 3.44
CA ARG A 121 -18.57 -8.69 2.65
C ARG A 121 -18.05 -8.66 1.22
N ASP A 122 -18.10 -7.51 0.57
CA ASP A 122 -17.66 -7.35 -0.83
C ASP A 122 -16.15 -7.63 -0.96
N LEU A 123 -15.36 -7.22 0.04
CA LEU A 123 -13.93 -7.58 0.13
C LEU A 123 -13.73 -9.10 0.21
N HIS A 124 -14.61 -9.81 0.90
CA HIS A 124 -14.54 -11.27 1.02
C HIS A 124 -15.00 -11.99 -0.25
N GLU A 125 -15.96 -11.40 -0.99
CA GLU A 125 -16.40 -11.94 -2.29
C GLU A 125 -15.27 -11.89 -3.34
N SER A 126 -14.36 -10.92 -3.24
CA SER A 126 -13.19 -10.79 -4.13
C SER A 126 -11.93 -11.51 -3.62
N SER A 127 -11.77 -11.71 -2.31
CA SER A 127 -10.61 -12.44 -1.74
C SER A 127 -10.85 -12.94 -0.30
N ASP A 128 -10.46 -14.19 -0.03
CA ASP A 128 -10.43 -14.76 1.33
C ASP A 128 -9.32 -14.17 2.22
N GLN A 129 -8.38 -13.43 1.64
CA GLN A 129 -7.27 -12.80 2.35
C GLN A 129 -7.53 -11.31 2.51
N ILE A 130 -7.82 -10.88 3.73
CA ILE A 130 -8.04 -9.47 4.08
C ILE A 130 -7.15 -9.12 5.26
N TRP A 131 -6.30 -8.10 5.10
CA TRP A 131 -5.38 -7.59 6.12
C TRP A 131 -5.81 -6.19 6.54
N LEU A 132 -6.26 -6.06 7.79
CA LEU A 132 -6.57 -4.78 8.40
C LEU A 132 -5.29 -4.18 8.99
N VAL A 133 -4.92 -2.98 8.54
CA VAL A 133 -3.67 -2.32 8.91
C VAL A 133 -3.96 -0.99 9.57
N ILE A 134 -3.72 -0.87 10.87
CA ILE A 134 -3.82 0.43 11.53
C ILE A 134 -2.68 1.32 11.02
N ASN A 135 -3.04 2.37 10.31
CA ASN A 135 -2.11 3.30 9.67
C ASN A 135 -2.13 4.67 10.37
N ARG A 136 -0.98 5.36 10.34
CA ARG A 136 -0.74 6.63 11.04
C ARG A 136 -1.22 6.58 12.50
N ALA A 137 -0.93 5.47 13.18
CA ALA A 137 -1.32 5.22 14.55
C ALA A 137 -0.87 6.38 15.46
N GLY A 138 -1.78 6.80 16.35
CA GLY A 138 -1.57 7.93 17.26
C GLY A 138 -1.89 9.30 16.68
N GLN A 139 -2.24 9.44 15.38
CA GLN A 139 -2.61 10.74 14.81
C GLN A 139 -3.80 11.40 15.53
N ALA A 140 -4.80 10.60 15.92
CA ALA A 140 -5.96 11.05 16.69
C ALA A 140 -5.75 10.96 18.22
N GLY A 141 -4.50 10.78 18.67
CA GLY A 141 -4.13 10.57 20.07
C GLY A 141 -4.19 9.11 20.54
N ASP A 142 -3.50 8.81 21.64
CA ASP A 142 -3.29 7.44 22.12
C ASP A 142 -4.57 6.74 22.57
N ALA A 143 -5.54 7.49 23.11
CA ALA A 143 -6.83 6.93 23.51
C ALA A 143 -7.61 6.41 22.29
N ALA A 144 -7.72 7.21 21.23
CA ALA A 144 -8.35 6.81 19.98
C ALA A 144 -7.63 5.63 19.32
N ALA A 145 -6.29 5.63 19.34
CA ALA A 145 -5.50 4.52 18.80
C ALA A 145 -5.76 3.20 19.54
N ARG A 146 -5.89 3.24 20.88
CA ARG A 146 -6.22 2.04 21.69
C ARG A 146 -7.62 1.51 21.39
N GLU A 147 -8.62 2.38 21.28
CA GLU A 147 -9.99 1.96 20.98
C GLU A 147 -10.10 1.38 19.57
N LEU A 148 -9.45 2.00 18.58
CA LEU A 148 -9.37 1.43 17.23
C LEU A 148 -8.70 0.05 17.25
N ALA A 149 -7.56 -0.10 17.95
CA ALA A 149 -6.87 -1.38 18.07
C ALA A 149 -7.72 -2.48 18.72
N LYS A 150 -8.56 -2.14 19.70
CA LYS A 150 -9.52 -3.09 20.27
C LYS A 150 -10.58 -3.48 19.25
N ALA A 151 -11.19 -2.51 18.57
CA ALA A 151 -12.25 -2.75 17.59
C ALA A 151 -11.78 -3.63 16.43
N VAL A 152 -10.58 -3.35 15.87
CA VAL A 152 -10.01 -4.12 14.76
C VAL A 152 -9.77 -5.58 15.13
N LYS A 153 -9.35 -5.87 16.38
CA LYS A 153 -9.15 -7.24 16.86
C LYS A 153 -10.42 -8.07 16.98
N LEU A 154 -11.59 -7.42 17.03
CA LEU A 154 -12.89 -8.09 17.10
C LEU A 154 -13.45 -8.45 15.72
N VAL A 155 -12.85 -7.95 14.64
CA VAL A 155 -13.29 -8.27 13.28
C VAL A 155 -12.96 -9.73 12.99
N ARG A 156 -14.00 -10.50 12.65
CA ARG A 156 -13.85 -11.89 12.21
C ARG A 156 -13.60 -11.93 10.70
N ASN A 157 -12.98 -13.00 10.22
CA ASN A 157 -12.69 -13.22 8.78
C ASN A 157 -11.76 -12.17 8.15
N ALA A 158 -11.00 -11.44 8.95
CA ALA A 158 -9.91 -10.60 8.50
C ALA A 158 -8.73 -10.72 9.47
N TYR A 159 -7.51 -10.63 8.93
CA TYR A 159 -6.29 -10.63 9.72
C TYR A 159 -5.97 -9.21 10.19
N CYS A 160 -5.89 -9.00 11.50
CA CYS A 160 -5.39 -7.75 12.08
C CYS A 160 -3.86 -7.77 12.07
N TYR A 161 -3.23 -6.92 11.25
CA TYR A 161 -1.78 -6.81 11.24
C TYR A 161 -1.28 -6.30 12.61
N PRO A 162 -0.34 -7.01 13.28
CA PRO A 162 -0.02 -6.77 14.69
C PRO A 162 0.84 -5.53 14.95
N ASN A 163 1.44 -4.94 13.91
CA ASN A 163 2.37 -3.82 14.03
C ASN A 163 1.78 -2.55 13.40
N PRO A 164 1.02 -1.71 14.14
CA PRO A 164 0.48 -0.47 13.60
C PRO A 164 1.57 0.43 13.01
N ILE A 165 1.31 0.96 11.81
CA ILE A 165 2.22 1.90 11.15
C ILE A 165 2.05 3.26 11.85
N PRO A 166 3.10 3.82 12.48
CA PRO A 166 2.95 5.03 13.30
C PRO A 166 2.74 6.27 12.44
N ASN A 167 2.12 7.31 13.01
CA ASN A 167 2.12 8.62 12.38
C ASN A 167 3.57 9.12 12.27
N SER A 168 4.07 9.30 11.05
CA SER A 168 5.49 9.51 10.79
C SER A 168 5.72 10.64 9.81
N LYS A 169 6.47 11.66 10.24
CA LYS A 169 6.89 12.76 9.37
C LYS A 169 7.79 12.27 8.23
N THR A 170 8.61 11.25 8.46
CA THR A 170 9.47 10.65 7.44
C THR A 170 8.64 9.99 6.33
N ILE A 171 7.61 9.22 6.71
CA ILE A 171 6.69 8.63 5.72
C ILE A 171 5.93 9.73 4.97
N ALA A 172 5.45 10.75 5.69
CA ALA A 172 4.72 11.86 5.07
C ALA A 172 5.58 12.67 4.08
N ARG A 173 6.87 12.85 4.35
CA ARG A 173 7.82 13.56 3.47
C ARG A 173 8.24 12.76 2.23
N ALA A 174 7.99 11.46 2.20
CA ALA A 174 8.44 10.59 1.12
C ALA A 174 7.88 11.01 -0.25
N ILE A 175 6.64 11.52 -0.28
CA ILE A 175 6.01 12.02 -1.51
C ILE A 175 6.69 13.28 -2.06
N GLU A 176 7.12 14.19 -1.18
CA GLU A 176 7.83 15.43 -1.56
C GLU A 176 9.15 15.14 -2.31
N HIS A 177 9.74 13.98 -2.02
CA HIS A 177 10.97 13.52 -2.64
C HIS A 177 10.73 12.45 -3.72
N ARG A 178 9.49 11.99 -3.92
CA ARG A 178 9.12 10.89 -4.84
C ARG A 178 9.97 9.62 -4.68
N VAL A 179 10.29 9.29 -3.43
CA VAL A 179 11.08 8.10 -3.04
C VAL A 179 10.37 7.35 -1.91
N PRO A 180 10.73 6.10 -1.60
CA PRO A 180 10.22 5.46 -0.39
C PRO A 180 10.81 6.11 0.87
N ALA A 181 10.14 5.92 2.02
CA ALA A 181 10.55 6.51 3.30
C ALA A 181 11.98 6.15 3.76
N TRP A 182 12.57 5.06 3.26
CA TRP A 182 13.96 4.69 3.56
C TRP A 182 15.00 5.50 2.81
N ASP A 183 14.61 6.14 1.71
CA ASP A 183 15.50 6.96 0.87
C ASP A 183 15.27 8.46 1.08
N VAL A 184 14.28 8.84 1.89
CA VAL A 184 14.15 10.22 2.38
C VAL A 184 15.44 10.60 3.13
N PRO A 185 16.02 11.80 2.91
CA PRO A 185 17.21 12.23 3.64
C PRO A 185 17.08 12.06 5.16
N TRP A 186 18.01 11.32 5.75
CA TRP A 186 18.03 10.93 7.18
C TRP A 186 16.85 10.05 7.64
N GLY A 187 16.08 9.50 6.70
CA GLY A 187 14.84 8.75 6.94
C GLY A 187 15.03 7.25 7.17
N GLY A 188 16.12 6.65 6.69
CA GLY A 188 16.36 5.21 6.75
C GLY A 188 16.25 4.60 8.16
N LYS A 189 16.77 5.28 9.19
CA LYS A 189 16.75 4.80 10.59
C LYS A 189 15.50 5.24 11.38
N ALA A 190 14.58 5.98 10.77
CA ALA A 190 13.39 6.44 11.48
C ALA A 190 12.48 5.26 11.86
N ARG A 191 11.89 5.31 13.07
CA ARG A 191 11.00 4.24 13.57
C ARG A 191 9.87 3.93 12.59
N GLY A 192 9.24 4.96 12.01
CA GLY A 192 8.15 4.76 11.03
C GLY A 192 8.61 4.02 9.79
N THR A 193 9.79 4.35 9.27
CA THR A 193 10.42 3.66 8.13
C THR A 193 10.67 2.19 8.43
N GLN A 194 11.22 1.86 9.60
CA GLN A 194 11.50 0.47 9.97
C GLN A 194 10.22 -0.37 10.11
N VAL A 195 9.17 0.20 10.73
CA VAL A 195 7.87 -0.47 10.83
C VAL A 195 7.23 -0.65 9.45
N LEU A 196 7.35 0.34 8.56
CA LEU A 196 6.82 0.27 7.19
C LEU A 196 7.56 -0.78 6.35
N ARG A 197 8.89 -0.90 6.46
CA ARG A 197 9.67 -1.97 5.81
C ARG A 197 9.25 -3.35 6.32
N GLY A 198 9.05 -3.50 7.64
CA GLY A 198 8.52 -4.72 8.24
C GLY A 198 7.14 -5.09 7.68
N PHE A 199 6.24 -4.11 7.58
CA PHE A 199 4.93 -4.30 6.92
C PHE A 199 5.07 -4.78 5.48
N CYS A 200 5.91 -4.14 4.67
CA CYS A 200 6.10 -4.52 3.27
C CYS A 200 6.63 -5.96 3.16
N LYS A 201 7.63 -6.29 3.98
CA LYS A 201 8.18 -7.65 4.07
C LYS A 201 7.10 -8.68 4.40
N ASP A 202 6.32 -8.44 5.45
CA ASP A 202 5.33 -9.41 5.95
C ASP A 202 4.22 -9.64 4.92
N VAL A 203 3.79 -8.60 4.20
CA VAL A 203 2.83 -8.72 3.10
C VAL A 203 3.41 -9.55 1.95
N LEU A 204 4.65 -9.31 1.54
CA LEU A 204 5.28 -10.10 0.47
C LEU A 204 5.46 -11.57 0.87
N VAL A 205 5.89 -11.83 2.11
CA VAL A 205 5.97 -13.19 2.66
C VAL A 205 4.60 -13.86 2.66
N ARG A 206 3.54 -13.12 3.02
CA ARG A 206 2.16 -13.65 2.94
C ARG A 206 1.76 -14.03 1.51
N CYS A 207 2.23 -13.28 0.52
CA CYS A 207 2.03 -13.58 -0.89
C CYS A 207 2.91 -14.72 -1.42
N GLY A 208 3.81 -15.28 -0.60
CA GLY A 208 4.68 -16.42 -0.96
C GLY A 208 6.02 -16.01 -1.56
N PHE A 209 6.39 -14.73 -1.50
CA PHE A 209 7.72 -14.26 -1.87
C PHE A 209 8.70 -14.47 -0.72
N SER A 210 9.98 -14.64 -1.04
CA SER A 210 11.08 -14.73 -0.07
C SER A 210 12.00 -13.51 -0.24
N PRO A 211 11.61 -12.32 0.26
CA PRO A 211 12.45 -11.14 0.18
C PRO A 211 13.77 -11.37 0.93
N ASP A 212 14.89 -11.18 0.24
CA ASP A 212 16.23 -11.39 0.78
C ASP A 212 16.49 -10.45 1.97
N LEU A 213 17.03 -11.00 3.07
CA LEU A 213 17.44 -10.22 4.25
C LEU A 213 18.56 -9.20 3.97
N LYS A 214 19.10 -9.16 2.75
CA LYS A 214 20.22 -8.30 2.35
C LYS A 214 19.71 -7.00 1.74
N GLY A 215 19.35 -6.06 2.62
CA GLY A 215 18.92 -4.71 2.22
C GLY A 215 19.08 -3.68 3.33
N THR A 216 19.99 -3.89 4.27
CA THR A 216 20.61 -2.79 5.01
C THR A 216 21.92 -2.49 4.32
N GLY A 217 21.84 -1.89 3.13
CA GLY A 217 22.97 -1.16 2.56
C GLY A 217 23.29 -0.03 3.52
N THR A 218 24.17 -0.31 4.47
CA THR A 218 25.15 0.67 4.93
C THR A 218 26.12 0.81 3.77
N ASP A 219 25.84 1.72 2.86
CA ASP A 219 26.88 2.30 2.04
C ASP A 219 27.35 3.56 2.78
N ASP A 220 28.63 3.47 3.16
CA ASP A 220 29.58 4.42 3.76
C ASP A 220 29.12 5.86 4.09
#